data_AF-A0A9W9AJD9-F1
#
_entry.id   AF-A0A9W9AJD9-F1
#
_cell.length_a   1.000
_cell.length_b   1.000
_cell.length_c   1.000
_cell.angle_alpha   90.00
_cell.angle_beta   90.00
_cell.angle_gamma   90.00
#
_symmetry.space_group_name_H-M   'P 1'
#
loop_
_entity.id
_entity.type
_entity.pdbx_description
1 polymer ?
#
loop_
_entity_poly.entity_id
_entity_poly.type
_entity_poly.pdbx_seq_one_letter_code
_entity_poly.pdbx_strand_id
1 'polypeptide(L)'
;MVYQTSSSVRDLKSRGHSTAFNPRNLEHDWYPVWNEVFIDIKSLLFNVYIYPQYLLWLRDSEDLPLALREQMLEHLHPDEHGVTRDLDDADRALLPLQADIDEPDLTPILASTLSIDGNTSFGSTMTVPGSEKDLKPDFSFMHLTSVPLGEYRANSTYAMNRAGHKILHECHFVLCEVKGAPSRQLSEPRKSRIRAKLFQEAQADLAMYANMYFLAEGGMQRDKLLLWACVGALWAWAFVSREEVPVWDWVTESFPPGTSTVMFRTRFSQTFELCTPESDQEINHLITHYFQPDQIHEGEGNDGDDVMSEEDMNEEDMNEEDMNEEDMNEEDMNEEDMSEEDMSEEDMSEEGD
;
A
#
# COMPACT_ATOMS: atom_id res chain seq x y z
N MET A 1 4.08 -23.72 -2.00
CA MET A 1 2.85 -23.14 -2.60
C MET A 1 3.25 -21.84 -3.24
N VAL A 2 2.65 -21.47 -4.37
CA VAL A 2 3.00 -20.25 -5.12
C VAL A 2 1.83 -19.28 -5.02
N TYR A 3 2.09 -18.05 -4.59
CA TYR A 3 1.15 -16.95 -4.62
C TYR A 3 0.81 -16.61 -6.08
N GLN A 4 -0.48 -16.46 -6.34
CA GLN A 4 -0.99 -15.94 -7.58
C GLN A 4 -2.12 -14.98 -7.21
N THR A 5 -2.14 -13.79 -7.81
CA THR A 5 -3.20 -12.83 -7.57
C THR A 5 -4.57 -13.49 -7.80
N SER A 6 -5.42 -13.50 -6.77
CA SER A 6 -6.77 -14.06 -6.83
C SER A 6 -7.74 -13.20 -7.66
N SER A 7 -8.88 -13.78 -8.04
CA SER A 7 -9.96 -13.00 -8.66
C SER A 7 -10.47 -11.89 -7.74
N SER A 8 -10.56 -12.16 -6.43
CA SER A 8 -10.99 -11.17 -5.43
C SER A 8 -10.09 -9.93 -5.42
N VAL A 9 -8.77 -10.12 -5.44
CA VAL A 9 -7.82 -9.00 -5.51
C VAL A 9 -7.98 -8.22 -6.82
N ARG A 10 -8.19 -8.90 -7.96
CA ARG A 10 -8.44 -8.23 -9.25
C ARG A 10 -9.73 -7.40 -9.24
N ASP A 11 -10.80 -7.94 -8.67
CA ASP A 11 -12.09 -7.25 -8.56
C ASP A 11 -11.99 -6.03 -7.64
N LEU A 12 -11.29 -6.17 -6.51
CA LEU A 12 -11.04 -5.07 -5.59
C LEU A 12 -10.11 -4.00 -6.18
N LYS A 13 -9.05 -4.38 -6.91
CA LYS A 13 -8.21 -3.43 -7.65
C LYS A 13 -9.04 -2.67 -8.69
N SER A 14 -9.93 -3.35 -9.42
CA SER A 14 -10.86 -2.72 -10.36
C SER A 14 -11.77 -1.71 -9.68
N ARG A 15 -12.34 -2.05 -8.51
CA ARG A 15 -13.11 -1.13 -7.67
C ARG A 15 -12.26 0.06 -7.22
N GLY A 16 -11.02 -0.15 -6.78
CA GLY A 16 -10.07 0.90 -6.40
C GLY A 16 -9.81 1.89 -7.54
N HIS A 17 -9.84 1.44 -8.79
CA HIS A 17 -9.75 2.28 -9.99
C HIS A 17 -11.10 2.81 -10.52
N SER A 18 -12.23 2.40 -9.95
CA SER A 18 -13.54 2.80 -10.44
C SER A 18 -13.83 4.28 -10.19
N THR A 19 -14.30 5.00 -11.22
CA THR A 19 -14.82 6.38 -11.09
C THR A 19 -16.17 6.42 -10.39
N ALA A 20 -16.94 5.33 -10.41
CA ALA A 20 -18.22 5.24 -9.72
C ALA A 20 -18.05 4.92 -8.23
N PHE A 21 -17.18 3.95 -7.91
CA PHE A 21 -17.04 3.46 -6.53
C PHE A 21 -15.89 4.09 -5.75
N ASN A 22 -14.89 4.67 -6.43
CA ASN A 22 -13.82 5.44 -5.81
C ASN A 22 -13.55 6.72 -6.65
N PRO A 23 -14.49 7.69 -6.67
CA PRO A 23 -14.40 8.86 -7.54
C PRO A 23 -13.21 9.78 -7.21
N ARG A 24 -12.75 9.77 -5.96
CA ARG A 24 -11.70 10.65 -5.45
C ARG A 24 -10.34 9.97 -5.29
N ASN A 25 -10.25 8.69 -5.65
CA ASN A 25 -9.07 7.85 -5.49
C ASN A 25 -8.53 7.80 -4.05
N LEU A 26 -9.44 7.73 -3.07
CA LEU A 26 -9.13 7.87 -1.65
C LEU A 26 -8.40 6.64 -1.12
N GLU A 27 -7.53 6.85 -0.14
CA GLU A 27 -6.75 5.82 0.53
C GLU A 27 -7.60 4.70 1.14
N HIS A 28 -8.70 5.06 1.80
CA HIS A 28 -9.59 4.07 2.42
C HIS A 28 -10.20 3.05 1.45
N ASP A 29 -10.26 3.35 0.15
CA ASP A 29 -10.74 2.42 -0.89
C ASP A 29 -9.65 1.46 -1.37
N TRP A 30 -8.38 1.77 -1.09
CA TRP A 30 -7.23 0.90 -1.37
C TRP A 30 -6.95 -0.07 -0.23
N TYR A 31 -7.35 0.27 0.99
CA TYR A 31 -7.18 -0.58 2.17
C TYR A 31 -7.81 -1.98 2.02
N PRO A 32 -9.05 -2.16 1.51
CA PRO A 32 -9.61 -3.48 1.26
C PRO A 32 -8.82 -4.30 0.23
N VAL A 33 -8.22 -3.65 -0.77
CA VAL A 33 -7.40 -4.33 -1.80
C VAL A 33 -6.18 -4.99 -1.14
N TRP A 34 -5.45 -4.22 -0.35
CA TRP A 34 -4.27 -4.71 0.36
C TRP A 34 -4.61 -5.73 1.45
N ASN A 35 -5.73 -5.53 2.15
CA ASN A 35 -6.23 -6.53 3.10
C ASN A 35 -6.46 -7.89 2.42
N GLU A 36 -7.08 -7.91 1.23
CA GLU A 36 -7.30 -9.16 0.49
C GLU A 36 -5.98 -9.79 0.01
N VAL A 37 -5.04 -8.98 -0.51
CA VAL A 37 -3.69 -9.46 -0.88
C VAL A 37 -3.01 -10.15 0.31
N PHE A 38 -3.08 -9.53 1.49
CA PHE A 38 -2.46 -10.10 2.68
C PHE A 38 -3.20 -11.35 3.15
N ILE A 39 -4.54 -11.41 3.09
CA ILE A 39 -5.30 -12.64 3.37
C ILE A 39 -4.84 -13.79 2.47
N ASP A 40 -4.69 -13.53 1.17
CA ASP A 40 -4.18 -14.51 0.20
C ASP A 40 -2.77 -14.98 0.61
N ILE A 41 -1.85 -14.06 0.92
CA ILE A 41 -0.49 -14.40 1.39
C ILE A 41 -0.54 -15.22 2.68
N LYS A 42 -1.35 -14.84 3.67
CA LYS A 42 -1.46 -15.55 4.95
C LYS A 42 -1.98 -16.97 4.79
N SER A 43 -2.78 -17.25 3.75
CA SER A 43 -3.20 -18.62 3.45
C SER A 43 -2.02 -19.56 3.11
N LEU A 44 -0.88 -18.98 2.71
CA LEU A 44 0.35 -19.67 2.33
C LEU A 44 1.37 -19.75 3.48
N LEU A 45 1.13 -19.02 4.57
CA LEU A 45 2.05 -18.93 5.70
C LEU A 45 1.53 -19.70 6.92
N PHE A 46 2.46 -20.28 7.67
CA PHE A 46 2.15 -20.97 8.92
C PHE A 46 2.51 -20.07 10.12
N ASN A 47 1.64 -20.00 11.14
CA ASN A 47 1.83 -19.20 12.36
C ASN A 47 2.05 -17.69 12.15
N VAL A 48 1.67 -17.16 10.99
CA VAL A 48 1.68 -15.73 10.71
C VAL A 48 0.26 -15.18 10.80
N TYR A 49 0.14 -14.05 11.49
CA TYR A 49 -1.10 -13.32 11.67
C TYR A 49 -0.95 -11.93 11.05
N ILE A 50 -1.95 -11.48 10.32
CA ILE A 50 -2.01 -10.11 9.80
C ILE A 50 -2.86 -9.29 10.76
N TYR A 51 -2.28 -8.20 11.22
CA TYR A 51 -2.90 -7.24 12.11
C TYR A 51 -3.17 -5.94 11.33
N PRO A 52 -4.40 -5.77 10.81
CA PRO A 52 -4.81 -4.51 10.20
C PRO A 52 -5.09 -3.45 11.27
N GLN A 53 -4.71 -2.20 11.03
CA GLN A 53 -5.03 -1.04 11.88
C GLN A 53 -6.55 -0.86 12.02
N TYR A 54 -7.27 -1.02 10.91
CA TYR A 54 -8.72 -1.07 10.85
C TYR A 54 -9.16 -2.49 10.52
N LEU A 55 -9.80 -3.16 11.49
CA LEU A 55 -10.49 -4.42 11.24
C LEU A 55 -11.70 -4.15 10.33
N LEU A 56 -11.51 -4.37 9.02
CA LEU A 56 -12.61 -4.40 8.07
C LEU A 56 -13.29 -5.76 8.15
N TRP A 57 -14.45 -5.79 8.80
CA TRP A 57 -15.28 -6.99 8.81
C TRP A 57 -16.12 -7.02 7.53
N LEU A 58 -15.68 -7.81 6.55
CA LEU A 58 -16.57 -8.23 5.48
C LEU A 58 -17.48 -9.31 6.04
N ARG A 59 -18.77 -8.99 6.16
CA ARG A 59 -19.78 -9.95 6.60
C ARG A 59 -19.95 -10.97 5.47
N ASP A 60 -19.84 -12.24 5.81
CA ASP A 60 -20.03 -13.30 4.83
C ASP A 60 -21.43 -13.17 4.19
N SER A 61 -21.50 -13.32 2.87
CA SER A 61 -22.75 -13.10 2.13
C SER A 61 -23.83 -14.12 2.51
N GLU A 62 -23.43 -15.25 3.09
CA GLU A 62 -24.32 -16.28 3.61
C GLU A 62 -25.04 -15.84 4.91
N ASP A 63 -24.50 -14.85 5.63
CA ASP A 63 -25.10 -14.28 6.84
C ASP A 63 -26.00 -13.06 6.56
N LEU A 64 -26.15 -12.67 5.28
CA LEU A 64 -27.12 -11.68 4.86
C LEU A 64 -28.51 -12.32 4.81
N PRO A 65 -29.54 -11.72 5.44
CA PRO A 65 -30.90 -12.19 5.28
C PRO A 65 -31.24 -12.35 3.80
N LEU A 66 -31.88 -13.47 3.43
CA LEU A 66 -32.19 -13.82 2.04
C LEU A 66 -32.83 -12.64 1.26
N ALA A 67 -33.72 -11.90 1.92
CA ALA A 67 -34.38 -10.72 1.38
C ALA A 67 -33.42 -9.58 0.97
N LEU A 68 -32.33 -9.36 1.72
CA LEU A 68 -31.33 -8.35 1.39
C LEU A 68 -30.46 -8.81 0.23
N ARG A 69 -30.15 -10.12 0.17
CA ARG A 69 -29.43 -10.73 -0.97
C ARG A 69 -30.26 -10.63 -2.25
N GLU A 70 -31.55 -10.93 -2.19
CA GLU A 70 -32.49 -10.78 -3.30
C GLU A 70 -32.59 -9.32 -3.75
N GLN A 71 -32.70 -8.37 -2.81
CA GLN A 71 -32.76 -6.95 -3.12
C GLN A 71 -31.47 -6.44 -3.78
N MET A 72 -30.29 -6.88 -3.33
CA MET A 72 -29.00 -6.53 -3.95
C MET A 72 -28.88 -7.10 -5.37
N LEU A 73 -29.40 -8.32 -5.62
CA LEU A 73 -29.42 -8.92 -6.96
C LEU A 73 -30.42 -8.24 -7.89
N GLU A 74 -31.54 -7.74 -7.37
CA GLU A 74 -32.54 -6.99 -8.14
C GLU A 74 -31.97 -5.67 -8.71
N HIS A 75 -31.04 -5.04 -7.98
CA HIS A 75 -30.35 -3.82 -8.43
C HIS A 75 -29.19 -4.10 -9.41
N LEU A 76 -28.86 -5.38 -9.66
CA LEU A 76 -27.83 -5.79 -10.61
C LEU A 76 -28.41 -6.19 -11.97
N HIS A 77 -29.67 -5.85 -12.26
CA HIS A 77 -30.30 -6.17 -13.53
C HIS A 77 -29.52 -5.55 -14.72
N PRO A 78 -29.05 -6.35 -15.68
CA PRO A 78 -28.15 -5.90 -16.76
C PRO A 78 -28.80 -4.91 -17.75
N ASP A 79 -30.12 -4.70 -17.66
CA ASP A 79 -30.88 -3.85 -18.59
C ASP A 79 -30.94 -2.37 -18.16
N GLU A 80 -30.49 -2.01 -16.95
CA GLU A 80 -30.37 -0.59 -16.53
C GLU A 80 -29.00 0.03 -16.87
N HIS A 81 -28.07 -0.75 -17.44
CA HIS A 81 -26.85 -0.22 -18.06
C HIS A 81 -27.01 0.10 -19.55
N GLY A 82 -28.23 0.42 -19.98
CA GLY A 82 -28.51 1.26 -21.15
C GLY A 82 -28.00 2.71 -20.95
N VAL A 83 -26.72 2.85 -20.58
CA VAL A 83 -25.99 4.11 -20.58
C VAL A 83 -25.41 4.30 -21.97
N THR A 84 -26.28 4.51 -22.96
CA THR A 84 -26.01 5.58 -23.91
C THR A 84 -26.30 6.88 -23.15
N ARG A 85 -25.40 7.28 -22.26
CA ARG A 85 -25.35 8.67 -21.81
C ARG A 85 -24.82 9.45 -23.00
N ASP A 86 -25.73 9.99 -23.79
CA ASP A 86 -25.47 11.30 -24.36
C ASP A 86 -25.06 12.18 -23.17
N LEU A 87 -23.81 12.62 -23.18
CA LEU A 87 -23.24 13.51 -22.20
C LEU A 87 -23.95 14.85 -22.37
N ASP A 88 -25.11 14.99 -21.72
CA ASP A 88 -25.84 16.26 -21.65
C ASP A 88 -24.90 17.33 -21.08
N ASP A 89 -24.92 18.50 -21.72
CA ASP A 89 -24.11 19.70 -21.49
C ASP A 89 -24.14 20.26 -20.05
N ALA A 90 -24.82 19.60 -19.11
CA ALA A 90 -24.92 19.97 -17.70
C ALA A 90 -23.62 19.72 -16.89
N ASP A 91 -22.79 18.74 -17.27
CA ASP A 91 -21.50 18.49 -16.60
C ASP A 91 -20.38 19.44 -17.06
N ARG A 92 -20.66 20.31 -18.05
CA ARG A 92 -19.75 21.37 -18.51
C ARG A 92 -19.91 22.69 -17.75
N ALA A 93 -20.92 22.81 -16.88
CA ALA A 93 -21.27 24.04 -16.17
C ALA A 93 -20.67 24.17 -14.75
N LEU A 94 -19.88 23.20 -14.28
CA LEU A 94 -19.26 23.23 -12.95
C LEU A 94 -17.78 23.64 -12.92
N LEU A 95 -17.31 24.37 -13.92
CA LEU A 95 -16.04 25.10 -13.89
C LEU A 95 -16.28 26.49 -14.49
N PRO A 96 -16.59 27.50 -13.66
CA PRO A 96 -15.51 28.33 -13.10
C PRO A 96 -15.85 28.88 -11.71
N LEU A 97 -15.25 28.34 -10.66
CA LEU A 97 -15.20 28.99 -9.34
C LEU A 97 -13.95 28.51 -8.62
N GLN A 98 -12.80 28.88 -9.18
CA GLN A 98 -11.52 28.83 -8.50
C GLN A 98 -10.75 30.09 -8.83
N ALA A 99 -11.32 31.21 -8.40
CA ALA A 99 -10.64 32.48 -8.22
C ALA A 99 -11.18 33.10 -6.93
N ASP A 100 -10.25 33.45 -6.06
CA ASP A 100 -10.37 34.40 -4.96
C ASP A 100 -11.32 34.06 -3.80
N ILE A 101 -10.77 33.40 -2.77
CA ILE A 101 -11.22 33.61 -1.39
C ILE A 101 -9.99 33.83 -0.51
N ASP A 102 -9.77 35.09 -0.16
CA ASP A 102 -8.95 35.52 0.97
C ASP A 102 -9.60 35.07 2.29
N GLU A 103 -8.82 34.44 3.16
CA GLU A 103 -9.18 34.29 4.59
C GLU A 103 -9.11 35.65 5.29
N PRO A 104 -10.02 35.94 6.24
CA PRO A 104 -9.64 35.68 7.64
C PRO A 104 -10.79 35.32 8.60
N ASP A 105 -10.40 34.63 9.67
CA ASP A 105 -10.62 34.99 11.07
C ASP A 105 -11.25 33.90 11.96
N LEU A 106 -10.68 33.84 13.16
CA LEU A 106 -10.63 32.72 14.10
C LEU A 106 -11.72 32.83 15.19
N THR A 107 -12.23 31.66 15.59
CA THR A 107 -12.59 31.23 16.97
C THR A 107 -13.95 31.69 17.59
N PRO A 108 -14.39 31.14 18.76
CA PRO A 108 -14.93 29.78 18.96
C PRO A 108 -16.18 29.75 19.89
N ILE A 109 -17.11 28.78 19.81
CA ILE A 109 -18.04 28.53 20.94
C ILE A 109 -18.30 27.02 21.18
N LEU A 110 -18.04 26.67 22.44
CA LEU A 110 -18.24 25.42 23.16
C LEU A 110 -19.71 25.01 23.38
N ALA A 111 -19.88 23.68 23.48
CA ALA A 111 -20.73 22.94 24.43
C ALA A 111 -22.26 22.86 24.22
N SER A 112 -22.74 21.64 23.94
CA SER A 112 -23.59 20.84 24.87
C SER A 112 -23.92 19.48 24.21
N THR A 113 -23.31 18.38 24.67
CA THR A 113 -23.92 17.33 25.53
C THR A 113 -25.35 16.93 25.15
N LEU A 114 -25.49 15.77 24.48
CA LEU A 114 -26.64 14.88 24.67
C LEU A 114 -26.19 13.41 24.65
N SER A 115 -26.54 12.74 25.74
CA SER A 115 -26.37 11.34 26.09
C SER A 115 -27.06 10.40 25.12
N ILE A 116 -26.34 9.39 24.61
CA ILE A 116 -26.94 8.21 23.97
C ILE A 116 -26.24 6.96 24.51
N ASP A 117 -26.92 6.28 25.43
CA ASP A 117 -26.64 4.90 25.82
C ASP A 117 -27.03 3.99 24.64
N GLY A 118 -26.03 3.43 23.98
CA GLY A 118 -26.18 2.52 22.86
C GLY A 118 -24.85 1.87 22.52
N ASN A 119 -24.60 0.70 23.11
CA ASN A 119 -23.38 -0.08 23.02
C ASN A 119 -23.16 -0.66 21.61
N THR A 120 -22.51 0.10 20.74
CA THR A 120 -21.74 -0.40 19.61
C THR A 120 -20.35 0.24 19.64
N SER A 121 -19.31 -0.58 19.52
CA SER A 121 -17.89 -0.20 19.61
C SER A 121 -17.38 0.63 18.42
N PHE A 122 -18.21 1.50 17.85
CA PHE A 122 -17.83 2.51 16.86
C PHE A 122 -17.69 3.90 17.51
N GLY A 123 -18.06 4.05 18.79
CA GLY A 123 -17.92 5.29 19.55
C GLY A 123 -16.49 5.65 20.03
N SER A 124 -15.49 4.78 19.80
CA SER A 124 -14.08 5.06 20.12
C SER A 124 -13.20 5.42 18.91
N THR A 125 -13.79 5.54 17.72
CA THR A 125 -13.06 5.87 16.48
C THR A 125 -13.80 6.93 15.65
N MET A 126 -14.57 7.80 16.29
CA MET A 126 -14.52 9.19 15.84
C MET A 126 -13.10 9.67 16.10
N THR A 127 -12.35 9.81 15.02
CA THR A 127 -11.10 10.55 14.88
C THR A 127 -11.15 11.79 15.77
N VAL A 128 -10.61 11.70 16.99
CA VAL A 128 -10.19 12.89 17.71
C VAL A 128 -8.96 13.34 16.93
N PRO A 129 -8.97 14.50 16.25
CA PRO A 129 -7.78 15.00 15.60
C PRO A 129 -6.70 15.21 16.68
N GLY A 130 -5.56 14.54 16.54
CA GLY A 130 -4.38 14.80 17.35
C GLY A 130 -4.25 14.04 18.67
N SER A 131 -4.42 12.72 18.73
CA SER A 131 -3.87 12.00 19.90
C SER A 131 -3.11 10.70 19.64
N GLU A 132 -3.53 9.76 18.81
CA GLU A 132 -2.80 8.46 18.74
C GLU A 132 -2.87 7.73 17.38
N LYS A 133 -3.51 8.34 16.37
CA LYS A 133 -3.84 7.64 15.12
C LYS A 133 -2.62 7.37 14.24
N ASP A 134 -1.57 8.16 14.39
CA ASP A 134 -0.41 8.15 13.49
C ASP A 134 0.76 7.31 14.03
N LEU A 135 0.54 6.47 15.04
CA LEU A 135 1.60 5.70 15.69
C LEU A 135 1.55 4.18 15.40
N LYS A 136 0.72 3.75 14.44
CA LYS A 136 0.60 2.34 14.05
C LYS A 136 0.57 2.22 12.54
N PRO A 137 1.28 1.24 11.96
CA PRO A 137 1.18 0.95 10.53
C PRO A 137 -0.22 0.49 10.17
N ASP A 138 -0.62 0.70 8.92
CA ASP A 138 -1.88 0.17 8.37
C ASP A 138 -2.00 -1.34 8.50
N PHE A 139 -0.91 -2.06 8.24
CA PHE A 139 -0.86 -3.50 8.48
C PHE A 139 0.46 -3.90 9.12
N SER A 140 0.40 -4.97 9.91
CA SER A 140 1.60 -5.65 10.37
C SER A 140 1.46 -7.16 10.34
N PHE A 141 2.55 -7.84 10.01
CA PHE A 141 2.62 -9.30 10.05
C PHE A 141 3.31 -9.69 11.34
N MET A 142 2.62 -10.53 12.10
CA MET A 142 3.02 -10.91 13.45
C MET A 142 3.21 -12.41 13.53
N HIS A 143 4.30 -12.84 14.16
CA HIS A 143 4.45 -14.20 14.62
C HIS A 143 3.94 -14.28 16.06
N LEU A 144 2.99 -15.20 16.31
CA LEU A 144 2.45 -15.44 17.65
C LEU A 144 2.72 -16.89 18.05
N THR A 145 3.40 -17.07 19.18
CA THR A 145 3.50 -18.37 19.84
C THR A 145 2.60 -18.37 21.08
N SER A 146 1.72 -19.36 21.18
CA SER A 146 0.82 -19.49 22.33
C SER A 146 0.80 -20.91 22.86
N VAL A 147 0.49 -21.06 24.15
CA VAL A 147 0.27 -22.36 24.79
C VAL A 147 -1.15 -22.44 25.34
N PRO A 148 -1.81 -23.62 25.26
CA PRO A 148 -3.08 -23.83 25.95
C PRO A 148 -2.94 -23.62 27.46
N LEU A 149 -3.85 -22.84 28.03
CA LEU A 149 -4.06 -22.76 29.46
C LEU A 149 -4.73 -24.07 29.89
N GLY A 150 -3.95 -25.01 30.41
CA GLY A 150 -4.44 -26.33 30.82
C GLY A 150 -5.66 -26.30 31.76
N GLU A 151 -6.28 -27.47 31.96
CA GLU A 151 -7.61 -27.64 32.59
C GLU A 151 -7.79 -26.90 33.93
N TYR A 152 -6.74 -26.76 34.73
CA TYR A 152 -6.77 -26.07 36.03
C TYR A 152 -7.27 -24.62 35.96
N ARG A 153 -7.13 -23.95 34.81
CA ARG A 153 -7.57 -22.55 34.63
C ARG A 153 -8.73 -22.39 33.65
N ALA A 154 -9.21 -23.47 33.02
CA ALA A 154 -10.22 -23.40 31.96
C ALA A 154 -11.51 -22.67 32.39
N ASN A 155 -11.90 -22.80 33.67
CA ASN A 155 -13.10 -22.17 34.22
C ASN A 155 -12.88 -20.76 34.80
N SER A 156 -11.67 -20.19 34.66
CA SER A 156 -11.40 -18.82 35.13
C SER A 156 -11.82 -17.79 34.08
N THR A 157 -12.34 -16.63 34.52
CA THR A 157 -12.58 -15.47 33.64
C THR A 157 -11.34 -15.10 32.84
N TYR A 158 -10.15 -15.29 33.42
CA TYR A 158 -8.87 -15.10 32.74
C TYR A 158 -8.69 -16.02 31.53
N ALA A 159 -8.98 -17.31 31.64
CA ALA A 159 -8.89 -18.23 30.52
C ALA A 159 -9.98 -17.98 29.48
N MET A 160 -11.21 -17.66 29.91
CA MET A 160 -12.28 -17.30 28.98
C MET A 160 -11.92 -16.05 28.14
N ASN A 161 -11.40 -15.00 28.78
CA ASN A 161 -10.99 -13.78 28.09
C ASN A 161 -9.83 -13.98 27.10
N ARG A 162 -9.06 -15.07 27.23
CA ARG A 162 -7.96 -15.41 26.33
C ARG A 162 -8.26 -16.62 25.45
N ALA A 163 -9.53 -17.01 25.33
CA ALA A 163 -9.95 -18.20 24.57
C ALA A 163 -9.12 -19.46 24.91
N GLY A 164 -8.79 -19.64 26.19
CA GLY A 164 -8.02 -20.78 26.67
C GLY A 164 -6.53 -20.78 26.31
N HIS A 165 -5.96 -19.68 25.83
CA HIS A 165 -4.54 -19.62 25.44
C HIS A 165 -3.75 -18.58 26.23
N LYS A 166 -2.43 -18.77 26.32
CA LYS A 166 -1.47 -17.77 26.79
C LYS A 166 -0.46 -17.50 25.68
N ILE A 167 -0.42 -16.25 25.21
CA ILE A 167 0.65 -15.79 24.34
C ILE A 167 1.97 -15.83 25.12
N LEU A 168 2.95 -16.53 24.57
CA LEU A 168 4.32 -16.62 25.08
C LEU A 168 5.24 -15.65 24.34
N HIS A 169 4.99 -15.46 23.06
CA HIS A 169 5.78 -14.62 22.18
C HIS A 169 4.88 -13.97 21.13
N GLU A 170 5.15 -12.72 20.87
CA GLU A 170 4.56 -11.89 19.84
C GLU A 170 5.72 -11.09 19.25
N CYS A 171 5.90 -11.09 17.93
CA CYS A 171 6.83 -10.20 17.25
C CYS A 171 6.31 -9.79 15.89
N HIS A 172 6.60 -8.56 15.49
CA HIS A 172 6.25 -8.05 14.18
C HIS A 172 7.46 -8.16 13.26
N PHE A 173 7.26 -8.58 12.02
CA PHE A 173 8.36 -8.73 11.06
C PHE A 173 8.09 -8.12 9.71
N VAL A 174 6.83 -7.76 9.46
CA VAL A 174 6.45 -6.87 8.36
C VAL A 174 5.68 -5.69 8.92
N LEU A 175 6.04 -4.49 8.49
CA LEU A 175 5.25 -3.28 8.66
C LEU A 175 4.82 -2.78 7.28
N CYS A 176 3.55 -2.43 7.13
CA CYS A 176 3.02 -1.96 5.87
C CYS A 176 2.24 -0.65 6.05
N GLU A 177 2.45 0.27 5.10
CA GLU A 177 1.76 1.55 5.03
C GLU A 177 1.15 1.71 3.63
N VAL A 178 -0.12 2.10 3.59
CA VAL A 178 -0.93 2.23 2.38
C VAL A 178 -1.34 3.68 2.20
N LYS A 179 -0.88 4.27 1.09
CA LYS A 179 -1.38 5.56 0.63
C LYS A 179 -2.37 5.39 -0.51
N GLY A 180 -3.19 6.42 -0.71
CA GLY A 180 -4.05 6.52 -1.90
C GLY A 180 -3.25 6.54 -3.21
N ALA A 181 -3.94 6.57 -4.35
CA ALA A 181 -3.29 6.76 -5.65
C ALA A 181 -3.47 8.20 -6.16
N PRO A 182 -2.60 8.67 -7.07
CA PRO A 182 -2.77 9.98 -7.69
C PRO A 182 -4.13 10.15 -8.35
N SER A 183 -4.63 11.39 -8.41
CA SER A 183 -5.87 11.68 -9.15
C SER A 183 -5.77 11.21 -10.60
N ARG A 184 -6.85 10.56 -11.07
CA ARG A 184 -6.93 10.00 -12.43
C ARG A 184 -6.96 11.06 -13.52
N GLN A 185 -7.40 12.28 -13.18
CA GLN A 185 -7.50 13.43 -14.08
C GLN A 185 -6.14 14.05 -14.41
N LEU A 186 -5.07 13.62 -13.73
CA LEU A 186 -3.73 14.14 -13.95
C LEU A 186 -3.05 13.46 -15.14
N SER A 187 -2.26 14.22 -15.88
CA SER A 187 -1.34 13.69 -16.90
C SER A 187 -0.31 12.74 -16.28
N GLU A 188 0.15 11.74 -17.02
CA GLU A 188 1.15 10.76 -16.53
C GLU A 188 2.42 11.39 -15.89
N PRO A 189 3.05 12.45 -16.46
CA PRO A 189 4.19 13.08 -15.79
C PRO A 189 3.85 13.64 -14.40
N ARG A 190 2.64 14.18 -14.22
CA ARG A 190 2.16 14.67 -12.91
C ARG A 190 1.82 13.51 -11.98
N LYS A 191 1.16 12.46 -12.49
CA LYS A 191 0.88 11.24 -11.71
C LYS A 191 2.17 10.63 -11.18
N SER A 192 3.20 10.47 -12.01
CA SER A 192 4.50 9.94 -11.60
C SER A 192 5.16 10.77 -10.50
N ARG A 193 5.12 12.11 -10.57
CA ARG A 193 5.62 12.98 -9.49
C ARG A 193 4.84 12.79 -8.19
N ILE A 194 3.51 12.69 -8.26
CA ILE A 194 2.68 12.48 -7.08
C ILE A 194 2.90 11.08 -6.50
N ARG A 195 3.03 10.03 -7.33
CA ARG A 195 3.38 8.68 -6.88
C ARG A 195 4.69 8.70 -6.09
N ALA A 196 5.72 9.33 -6.64
CA ALA A 196 7.01 9.45 -5.96
C ALA A 196 6.87 10.16 -4.60
N LYS A 197 6.06 11.22 -4.52
CA LYS A 197 5.77 11.91 -3.25
C LYS A 197 5.04 11.00 -2.25
N LEU A 198 3.99 10.30 -2.68
CA LEU A 198 3.22 9.40 -1.83
C LEU A 198 4.07 8.23 -1.32
N PHE A 199 4.96 7.69 -2.15
CA PHE A 199 5.94 6.69 -1.70
C PHE A 199 6.89 7.27 -0.65
N GLN A 200 7.39 8.49 -0.84
CA GLN A 200 8.25 9.15 0.16
C GLN A 200 7.55 9.39 1.49
N GLU A 201 6.24 9.69 1.46
CA GLU A 201 5.39 9.81 2.64
C GLU A 201 5.25 8.44 3.32
N ALA A 202 4.83 7.39 2.59
CA ALA A 202 4.71 6.03 3.12
C ALA A 202 6.03 5.50 3.72
N GLN A 203 7.15 5.76 3.06
CA GLN A 203 8.48 5.37 3.53
C GLN A 203 8.90 6.13 4.80
N ALA A 204 8.52 7.41 4.93
CA ALA A 204 8.79 8.17 6.14
C ALA A 204 8.01 7.61 7.34
N ASP A 205 6.74 7.27 7.13
CA ASP A 205 5.90 6.66 8.16
C ASP A 205 6.44 5.28 8.56
N LEU A 206 6.80 4.44 7.58
CA LEU A 206 7.44 3.14 7.84
C LEU A 206 8.76 3.27 8.60
N ALA A 207 9.59 4.27 8.30
CA ALA A 207 10.81 4.53 9.06
C ALA A 207 10.51 4.91 10.52
N MET A 208 9.48 5.73 10.74
CA MET A 208 9.03 6.09 12.09
C MET A 208 8.52 4.85 12.84
N TYR A 209 7.68 4.01 12.22
CA TYR A 209 7.18 2.78 12.83
C TYR A 209 8.29 1.78 13.12
N ALA A 210 9.26 1.62 12.21
CA ALA A 210 10.42 0.78 12.43
C ALA A 210 11.26 1.29 13.62
N ASN A 211 11.41 2.62 13.74
CA ASN A 211 12.09 3.24 14.87
C ASN A 211 11.34 2.95 16.18
N MET A 212 10.01 3.10 16.20
CA MET A 212 9.17 2.74 17.36
C MET A 212 9.33 1.28 17.73
N TYR A 213 9.26 0.38 16.75
CA TYR A 213 9.41 -1.05 16.96
C TYR A 213 10.74 -1.36 17.64
N PHE A 214 11.85 -0.87 17.09
CA PHE A 214 13.17 -1.11 17.65
C PHE A 214 13.42 -0.45 19.02
N LEU A 215 12.75 0.67 19.34
CA LEU A 215 12.83 1.35 20.63
C LEU A 215 11.93 0.71 21.70
N ALA A 216 10.65 0.54 21.40
CA ALA A 216 9.62 0.08 22.34
C ALA A 216 9.90 -1.34 22.84
N GLU A 217 10.48 -2.17 21.97
CA GLU A 217 10.60 -3.58 22.25
C GLU A 217 11.87 -3.98 23.00
N GLY A 218 12.78 -3.05 23.30
CA GLY A 218 13.80 -3.13 24.36
C GLY A 218 14.56 -4.44 24.60
N GLY A 219 14.56 -5.39 23.66
CA GLY A 219 14.90 -6.79 23.96
C GLY A 219 14.26 -7.87 23.08
N MET A 220 13.48 -7.55 22.04
CA MET A 220 13.20 -8.54 21.00
C MET A 220 14.47 -8.83 20.19
N GLN A 221 14.72 -10.12 19.94
CA GLN A 221 15.92 -10.63 19.28
C GLN A 221 16.03 -10.25 17.81
N ARG A 222 14.97 -9.68 17.23
CA ARG A 222 14.96 -9.30 15.82
C ARG A 222 15.66 -7.97 15.61
N ASP A 223 16.73 -8.02 14.83
CA ASP A 223 17.52 -6.90 14.36
C ASP A 223 17.03 -6.37 13.01
N LYS A 224 16.11 -7.07 12.34
CA LYS A 224 15.64 -6.75 10.99
C LYS A 224 14.11 -6.74 10.85
N LEU A 225 13.62 -5.91 9.93
CA LEU A 225 12.22 -5.75 9.56
C LEU A 225 12.07 -5.73 8.03
N LEU A 226 10.99 -6.31 7.53
CA LEU A 226 10.50 -6.06 6.17
C LEU A 226 9.53 -4.88 6.20
N LEU A 227 9.78 -3.87 5.39
CA LEU A 227 8.94 -2.69 5.25
C LEU A 227 8.25 -2.71 3.89
N TRP A 228 6.94 -2.46 3.86
CA TRP A 228 6.11 -2.60 2.67
C TRP A 228 5.31 -1.31 2.41
N ALA A 229 5.75 -0.51 1.44
CA ALA A 229 5.11 0.76 1.09
C ALA A 229 4.15 0.57 -0.09
N CYS A 230 2.91 1.05 0.03
CA CYS A 230 1.90 0.95 -1.01
C CYS A 230 1.37 2.33 -1.41
N VAL A 231 1.14 2.54 -2.72
CA VAL A 231 0.55 3.74 -3.30
C VAL A 231 -0.50 3.32 -4.33
N GLY A 232 -1.74 3.22 -3.88
CA GLY A 232 -2.81 2.56 -4.62
C GLY A 232 -2.47 1.11 -4.95
N ALA A 233 -2.41 0.77 -6.24
CA ALA A 233 -2.05 -0.58 -6.70
C ALA A 233 -0.53 -0.81 -6.81
N LEU A 234 0.28 0.23 -6.63
CA LEU A 234 1.73 0.11 -6.73
C LEU A 234 2.31 -0.15 -5.36
N TRP A 235 3.42 -0.86 -5.30
CA TRP A 235 4.10 -1.12 -4.05
C TRP A 235 5.60 -1.28 -4.23
N ALA A 236 6.32 -1.10 -3.13
CA ALA A 236 7.74 -1.34 -3.01
C ALA A 236 8.01 -1.89 -1.62
N TRP A 237 9.11 -2.60 -1.47
CA TRP A 237 9.50 -3.15 -0.17
C TRP A 237 10.98 -2.93 0.09
N ALA A 238 11.38 -3.01 1.36
CA ALA A 238 12.77 -2.97 1.77
C ALA A 238 12.97 -3.85 3.00
N PHE A 239 14.07 -4.58 3.05
CA PHE A 239 14.53 -5.23 4.27
C PHE A 239 15.53 -4.30 4.95
N VAL A 240 15.31 -3.98 6.23
CA VAL A 240 16.13 -3.02 6.97
C VAL A 240 16.56 -3.58 8.32
N SER A 241 17.82 -3.32 8.70
CA SER A 241 18.28 -3.55 10.08
C SER A 241 18.03 -2.33 10.99
N ARG A 242 18.14 -2.54 12.29
CA ARG A 242 18.01 -1.50 13.32
C ARG A 242 18.92 -0.29 13.06
N GLU A 243 20.16 -0.52 12.62
CA GLU A 243 21.17 0.50 12.37
C GLU A 243 20.88 1.32 11.10
N GLU A 244 20.11 0.74 10.18
CA GLU A 244 19.74 1.37 8.92
C GLU A 244 18.50 2.28 9.06
N VAL A 245 17.70 2.08 10.10
CA VAL A 245 16.52 2.91 10.35
C VAL A 245 16.93 4.28 10.89
N PRO A 246 16.54 5.38 10.22
CA PRO A 246 16.87 6.72 10.70
C PRO A 246 16.23 6.98 12.08
N VAL A 247 16.97 7.70 12.93
CA VAL A 247 16.48 8.06 14.27
C VAL A 247 15.35 9.07 14.16
N TRP A 248 14.18 8.74 14.71
CA TRP A 248 13.06 9.66 14.79
C TRP A 248 13.21 10.57 16.01
N ASP A 249 13.08 11.88 15.82
CA ASP A 249 13.04 12.85 16.91
C ASP A 249 11.59 13.01 17.40
N TRP A 250 11.31 12.41 18.57
CA TRP A 250 10.00 12.45 19.22
C TRP A 250 9.58 13.83 19.72
N VAL A 251 10.53 14.78 19.84
CA VAL A 251 10.23 16.15 20.28
C VAL A 251 9.79 17.01 19.10
N THR A 252 10.44 16.82 17.94
CA THR A 252 10.12 17.60 16.73
C THR A 252 9.20 16.87 15.77
N GLU A 253 8.83 15.62 16.06
CA GLU A 253 8.02 14.74 15.22
C GLU A 253 8.57 14.68 13.78
N SER A 254 9.90 14.52 13.67
CA SER A 254 10.58 14.53 12.37
C SER A 254 11.91 13.77 12.41
N PHE A 255 12.41 13.37 11.25
CA PHE A 255 13.81 12.96 11.14
C PHE A 255 14.74 14.19 11.20
N PRO A 256 15.79 14.17 12.06
CA PRO A 256 16.75 15.27 12.11
C PRO A 256 17.37 15.57 10.73
N PRO A 257 17.68 16.83 10.42
CA PRO A 257 18.42 17.17 9.21
C PRO A 257 19.76 16.43 9.14
N GLY A 258 20.07 15.84 7.98
CA GLY A 258 21.32 15.08 7.79
C GLY A 258 21.27 13.61 8.22
N THR A 259 20.15 13.14 8.79
CA THR A 259 19.92 11.70 8.98
C THR A 259 19.78 11.02 7.62
N SER A 260 20.22 9.77 7.52
CA SER A 260 20.31 9.00 6.26
C SER A 260 18.96 8.58 5.65
N THR A 261 17.94 9.44 5.71
CA THR A 261 16.60 9.20 5.14
C THR A 261 16.68 8.96 3.63
N VAL A 262 17.65 9.59 2.95
CA VAL A 262 17.90 9.33 1.53
C VAL A 262 18.36 7.88 1.31
N MET A 263 19.34 7.39 2.07
CA MET A 263 19.81 6.00 1.94
C MET A 263 18.71 4.99 2.29
N PHE A 264 17.94 5.28 3.33
CA PHE A 264 16.79 4.46 3.71
C PHE A 264 15.78 4.36 2.55
N ARG A 265 15.44 5.50 1.91
CA ARG A 265 14.51 5.53 0.76
C ARG A 265 15.05 4.79 -0.46
N THR A 266 16.36 4.85 -0.71
CA THR A 266 16.97 4.14 -1.85
C THR A 266 16.87 2.61 -1.75
N ARG A 267 16.55 2.06 -0.57
CA ARG A 267 16.29 0.63 -0.41
C ARG A 267 14.98 0.17 -1.06
N PHE A 268 14.05 1.09 -1.30
CA PHE A 268 12.79 0.83 -2.03
C PHE A 268 12.99 1.09 -3.52
N SER A 269 14.06 0.56 -4.12
CA SER A 269 14.48 0.92 -5.47
C SER A 269 13.54 0.41 -6.56
N GLN A 270 12.85 -0.71 -6.31
CA GLN A 270 11.96 -1.33 -7.28
C GLN A 270 10.51 -1.17 -6.87
N THR A 271 9.68 -0.76 -7.83
CA THR A 271 8.24 -0.66 -7.68
C THR A 271 7.55 -1.69 -8.54
N PHE A 272 6.56 -2.35 -7.99
CA PHE A 272 5.76 -3.38 -8.64
C PHE A 272 4.30 -2.93 -8.72
N GLU A 273 3.56 -3.41 -9.70
CA GLU A 273 2.13 -3.17 -9.83
C GLU A 273 1.36 -4.44 -9.49
N LEU A 274 0.41 -4.35 -8.54
CA LEU A 274 -0.44 -5.48 -8.19
C LEU A 274 -1.15 -6.07 -9.41
N CYS A 275 -1.41 -7.37 -9.35
CA CYS A 275 -2.07 -8.14 -10.41
C CYS A 275 -1.26 -8.27 -11.71
N THR A 276 0.06 -8.05 -11.69
CA THR A 276 0.95 -8.41 -12.80
C THR A 276 1.79 -9.65 -12.45
N PRO A 277 2.28 -10.43 -13.45
CA PRO A 277 3.14 -11.58 -13.19
C PRO A 277 4.41 -11.23 -12.40
N GLU A 278 5.00 -10.07 -12.67
CA GLU A 278 6.22 -9.60 -11.98
C GLU A 278 5.94 -9.33 -10.50
N SER A 279 4.79 -8.73 -10.18
CA SER A 279 4.37 -8.54 -8.79
C SER A 279 4.08 -9.86 -8.09
N ASP A 280 3.45 -10.83 -8.77
CA ASP A 280 3.20 -12.15 -8.20
C ASP A 280 4.54 -12.87 -7.94
N GLN A 281 5.49 -12.79 -8.86
CA GLN A 281 6.84 -13.34 -8.71
C GLN A 281 7.56 -12.71 -7.51
N GLU A 282 7.49 -11.39 -7.35
CA GLU A 282 8.13 -10.71 -6.22
C GLU A 282 7.50 -11.11 -4.87
N ILE A 283 6.17 -11.23 -4.80
CA ILE A 283 5.51 -11.72 -3.58
C ILE A 283 5.94 -13.16 -3.27
N ASN A 284 6.10 -14.01 -4.28
CA ASN A 284 6.65 -15.36 -4.11
C ASN A 284 8.10 -15.35 -3.62
N HIS A 285 8.93 -14.44 -4.13
CA HIS A 285 10.28 -14.23 -3.64
C HIS A 285 10.26 -13.87 -2.15
N LEU A 286 9.38 -12.94 -1.73
CA LEU A 286 9.20 -12.58 -0.33
C LEU A 286 8.75 -13.74 0.56
N ILE A 287 7.75 -14.51 0.11
CA ILE A 287 7.24 -15.69 0.83
C ILE A 287 8.32 -16.76 1.00
N THR A 288 9.12 -16.99 -0.04
CA THR A 288 10.12 -18.06 -0.07
C THR A 288 11.34 -17.72 0.77
N HIS A 289 11.79 -16.46 0.77
CA HIS A 289 13.07 -16.07 1.38
C HIS A 289 12.92 -15.38 2.74
N TYR A 290 11.80 -14.72 3.03
CA TYR A 290 11.68 -13.90 4.23
C TYR A 290 10.54 -14.34 5.17
N PHE A 291 9.56 -15.10 4.68
CA PHE A 291 8.42 -15.54 5.50
C PHE A 291 8.50 -16.99 5.98
N GLN A 292 9.61 -17.69 5.75
CA GLN A 292 9.79 -19.07 6.21
C GLN A 292 10.07 -19.12 7.72
N PRO A 293 9.25 -19.82 8.53
CA PRO A 293 9.37 -19.86 9.98
C PRO A 293 10.69 -20.45 10.50
N ASP A 294 11.28 -21.40 9.78
CA ASP A 294 12.47 -22.11 10.24
C ASP A 294 13.71 -21.20 10.29
N GLN A 295 13.75 -20.17 9.43
CA GLN A 295 14.81 -19.15 9.48
C GLN A 295 14.62 -18.10 10.59
N ILE A 296 13.45 -18.06 11.23
CA ILE A 296 13.14 -17.09 12.28
C ILE A 296 13.77 -17.48 13.63
N HIS A 297 14.04 -18.77 13.84
CA HIS A 297 14.48 -19.30 15.14
C HIS A 297 15.91 -19.86 15.16
N GLU A 298 16.53 -20.14 14.02
CA GLU A 298 17.84 -20.79 13.98
C GLU A 298 19.05 -19.84 14.10
N GLY A 299 18.83 -18.52 14.19
CA GLY A 299 19.89 -17.52 14.36
C GLY A 299 20.58 -17.49 15.74
N GLU A 300 20.18 -18.32 16.70
CA GLU A 300 20.73 -18.28 18.07
C GLU A 300 22.01 -19.10 18.29
N GLY A 301 22.71 -19.57 17.25
CA GLY A 301 23.81 -20.52 17.51
C GLY A 301 24.85 -20.78 16.46
N ASN A 302 25.23 -19.84 15.58
CA ASN A 302 26.51 -19.95 14.87
C ASN A 302 26.99 -18.61 14.28
N ASP A 303 27.61 -17.77 15.10
CA ASP A 303 28.48 -16.68 14.62
C ASP A 303 29.77 -17.29 14.04
N GLY A 304 29.66 -17.92 12.88
CA GLY A 304 30.78 -18.41 12.10
C GLY A 304 30.66 -17.87 10.68
N ASP A 305 31.20 -16.68 10.45
CA ASP A 305 31.72 -16.18 9.17
C ASP A 305 31.02 -16.72 7.90
N ASP A 306 29.77 -16.33 7.66
CA ASP A 306 29.22 -16.36 6.29
C ASP A 306 29.36 -14.96 5.70
N VAL A 307 30.56 -14.77 5.15
CA VAL A 307 30.84 -13.77 4.12
C VAL A 307 29.83 -14.01 3.00
N MET A 308 28.92 -13.05 2.81
CA MET A 308 28.14 -12.93 1.58
C MET A 308 29.13 -12.75 0.44
N SER A 309 29.54 -13.86 -0.19
CA SER A 309 30.29 -13.84 -1.43
C SER A 309 29.40 -13.24 -2.50
N GLU A 310 29.84 -12.14 -3.09
CA GLU A 310 29.25 -11.41 -4.22
C GLU A 310 29.16 -12.25 -5.52
N GLU A 311 29.09 -13.58 -5.45
CA GLU A 311 29.24 -14.47 -6.62
C GLU A 311 27.92 -15.04 -7.18
N ASP A 312 26.75 -14.80 -6.58
CA ASP A 312 25.46 -15.30 -7.10
C ASP A 312 24.66 -14.29 -7.96
N MET A 313 25.34 -13.31 -8.57
CA MET A 313 24.77 -12.45 -9.61
C MET A 313 25.40 -12.68 -11.00
N ASN A 314 25.78 -13.92 -11.33
CA ASN A 314 26.16 -14.28 -12.70
C ASN A 314 25.03 -14.99 -13.44
N GLU A 315 24.40 -14.23 -14.34
CA GLU A 315 24.26 -14.54 -15.77
C GLU A 315 23.89 -15.97 -16.18
N GLU A 316 22.73 -16.52 -15.84
CA GLU A 316 22.15 -17.62 -16.64
C GLU A 316 20.61 -17.58 -16.65
N ASP A 317 20.04 -16.76 -17.53
CA ASP A 317 18.81 -17.12 -18.28
C ASP A 317 18.52 -16.10 -19.42
N MET A 318 19.44 -16.02 -20.39
CA MET A 318 19.07 -15.61 -21.74
C MET A 318 19.13 -16.87 -22.61
N ASN A 319 17.98 -17.54 -22.73
CA ASN A 319 17.78 -18.53 -23.78
C ASN A 319 17.79 -17.81 -25.14
N GLU A 320 18.96 -17.77 -25.77
CA GLU A 320 19.11 -17.61 -27.22
C GLU A 320 18.68 -18.90 -27.91
N GLU A 321 17.38 -19.10 -28.18
CA GLU A 321 16.97 -19.97 -29.28
C GLU A 321 15.75 -19.38 -30.00
N ASP A 322 15.84 -19.39 -31.33
CA ASP A 322 14.85 -19.01 -32.36
C ASP A 322 14.62 -17.52 -32.67
N MET A 323 15.64 -16.89 -33.27
CA MET A 323 15.39 -15.98 -34.40
C MET A 323 15.95 -16.61 -35.69
N ASN A 324 15.06 -17.28 -36.43
CA ASN A 324 15.29 -17.64 -37.82
C ASN A 324 15.49 -16.35 -38.64
N GLU A 325 16.72 -16.14 -39.12
CA GLU A 325 17.01 -15.28 -40.26
C GLU A 325 16.43 -15.91 -41.52
N GLU A 326 15.21 -15.50 -41.92
CA GLU A 326 14.77 -15.64 -43.31
C GLU A 326 14.21 -14.31 -43.83
N ASP A 327 14.94 -13.78 -44.82
CA ASP A 327 14.51 -12.91 -45.91
C ASP A 327 13.61 -11.70 -45.59
N MET A 328 14.25 -10.54 -45.40
CA MET A 328 13.66 -9.27 -45.83
C MET A 328 14.49 -8.67 -46.97
N ASN A 329 13.91 -8.78 -48.17
CA ASN A 329 14.38 -8.16 -49.41
C ASN A 329 14.63 -6.65 -49.22
N GLU A 330 15.83 -6.21 -49.59
CA GLU A 330 16.11 -4.84 -49.95
C GLU A 330 15.39 -4.52 -51.27
N GLU A 331 14.22 -3.87 -51.20
CA GLU A 331 13.71 -3.10 -52.35
C GLU A 331 13.21 -1.73 -51.89
N ASP A 332 13.87 -0.71 -52.45
CA ASP A 332 13.38 0.63 -52.77
C ASP A 332 12.69 1.45 -51.68
N MET A 333 13.46 2.35 -51.05
CA MET A 333 12.93 3.69 -50.73
C MET A 333 13.87 4.77 -51.27
N ASN A 334 13.40 5.39 -52.36
CA ASN A 334 13.93 6.58 -52.98
C ASN A 334 14.08 7.72 -51.94
N GLU A 335 15.29 8.26 -51.83
CA GLU A 335 15.54 9.60 -51.30
C GLU A 335 15.07 10.63 -52.35
N GLU A 336 13.87 11.18 -52.18
CA GLU A 336 13.48 12.43 -52.84
C GLU A 336 13.59 13.60 -51.87
N ASP A 337 14.56 14.46 -52.18
CA ASP A 337 14.57 15.92 -52.06
C ASP A 337 13.50 16.57 -51.17
N MET A 338 13.94 17.11 -50.03
CA MET A 338 13.27 18.22 -49.36
C MET A 338 14.27 19.36 -49.18
N SER A 339 14.21 20.29 -50.14
CA SER A 339 14.86 21.59 -50.11
C SER A 339 14.31 22.45 -48.96
N GLU A 340 15.18 22.86 -48.04
CA GLU A 340 14.91 23.96 -47.11
C GLU A 340 14.99 25.30 -47.87
N GLU A 341 13.84 25.89 -48.19
CA GLU A 341 13.76 27.29 -48.63
C GLU A 341 13.60 28.24 -47.44
N ASP A 342 14.47 29.23 -47.44
CA ASP A 342 14.45 30.52 -46.75
C ASP A 342 13.06 31.00 -46.27
N MET A 343 12.94 31.30 -44.98
CA MET A 343 12.03 32.34 -44.52
C MET A 343 12.79 33.40 -43.72
N SER A 344 12.96 34.53 -44.39
CA SER A 344 13.54 35.79 -43.95
C SER A 344 12.79 36.44 -42.80
N GLU A 345 13.58 37.14 -41.98
CA GLU A 345 13.19 38.15 -41.00
C GLU A 345 12.28 39.24 -41.59
N GLU A 346 11.19 39.60 -40.91
CA GLU A 346 10.63 40.95 -41.01
C GLU A 346 10.34 41.55 -39.63
N ASP A 347 11.14 42.58 -39.40
CA ASP A 347 11.10 43.69 -38.47
C ASP A 347 9.76 44.44 -38.51
N MET A 348 9.11 44.65 -37.35
CA MET A 348 8.01 45.61 -37.19
C MET A 348 8.08 46.20 -35.78
N SER A 349 8.73 47.36 -35.71
CA SER A 349 8.58 48.35 -34.66
C SER A 349 7.32 49.17 -34.94
N GLU A 350 6.47 49.40 -33.94
CA GLU A 350 5.55 50.54 -33.96
C GLU A 350 5.31 51.08 -32.55
N GLU A 351 5.78 52.30 -32.34
CA GLU A 351 5.50 53.18 -31.22
C GLU A 351 4.07 53.74 -31.34
N GLY A 352 3.41 53.99 -30.20
CA GLY A 352 2.15 54.72 -30.16
C GLY A 352 1.79 55.21 -28.75
N ASP A 353 2.16 56.48 -28.49
CA ASP A 353 1.69 57.47 -27.51
C ASP A 353 1.41 57.11 -26.03
#